data_AF-A0A090PPT3-F1
#
_entry.id   AF-A0A090PPT3-F1
#
_cell.length_a   1.000
_cell.length_b   1.000
_cell.length_c   1.000
_cell.angle_alpha   90.00
_cell.angle_beta   90.00
_cell.angle_gamma   90.00
#
_symmetry.space_group_name_H-M   'P 1'
#
loop_
_entity.id
_entity.type
_entity.pdbx_description
1 polymer ?
#
loop_
_entity_poly.entity_id
_entity_poly.type
_entity_poly.pdbx_seq_one_letter_code
_entity_poly.pdbx_strand_id
1 'polypeptide(L)' 'MNKKAFIFDLDGVIVDTAKFHFIAWQRLAASLGINFTHEENEQLKGVSRVNSLKKILEWGK' A
#
# COMPACT_ATOMS: atom_id res chain seq x y z
N MET A 1 -21.46 11.62 30.19
CA MET A 1 -20.54 10.55 29.72
C MET A 1 -19.24 11.23 29.28
N ASN A 2 -18.19 11.20 30.11
CA ASN A 2 -16.90 11.83 29.78
C ASN A 2 -16.10 10.91 28.86
N LYS A 3 -15.84 11.33 27.61
CA LYS A 3 -14.99 10.56 26.68
C LYS A 3 -13.54 10.68 27.14
N LYS A 4 -12.89 9.54 27.41
CA LYS A 4 -11.55 9.49 28.02
C LYS A 4 -10.40 9.54 27.01
N ALA A 5 -10.60 9.02 25.80
CA ALA A 5 -9.59 9.02 24.74
C ALA A 5 -10.21 8.71 23.37
N PHE A 6 -9.47 9.04 22.31
CA PHE A 6 -9.71 8.61 20.93
C PHE A 6 -8.40 8.08 20.36
N ILE A 7 -8.48 6.98 19.60
CA ILE A 7 -7.34 6.40 18.89
C ILE A 7 -7.61 6.61 17.40
N PHE A 8 -6.63 7.17 16.71
CA PHE A 8 -6.70 7.45 15.29
C PHE A 8 -5.68 6.61 14.56
N ASP A 9 -6.09 6.09 13.40
CA ASP A 9 -5.15 5.60 12.40
C ASP A 9 -4.44 6.78 11.73
N LEU A 10 -3.37 6.52 10.99
CA LEU A 10 -2.63 7.54 10.26
C LEU A 10 -3.23 7.76 8.86
N ASP A 11 -3.23 6.69 8.05
CA ASP A 11 -3.58 6.75 6.63
C ASP A 11 -5.08 7.01 6.43
N GLY A 12 -5.41 8.04 5.65
CA GLY A 12 -6.79 8.43 5.36
C GLY A 12 -7.56 9.02 6.56
N VAL A 13 -6.98 9.02 7.76
CA VAL A 13 -7.58 9.59 8.98
C VAL A 13 -6.91 10.91 9.36
N ILE A 14 -5.59 10.90 9.54
CA ILE A 14 -4.81 12.11 9.83
C ILE A 14 -4.24 12.70 8.53
N VAL A 15 -3.82 11.83 7.61
CA VAL A 15 -3.21 12.24 6.33
C VAL A 15 -3.41 11.15 5.27
N ASP A 16 -3.62 11.55 4.01
CA ASP A 16 -3.66 10.62 2.88
C ASP A 16 -2.24 10.24 2.44
N THR A 17 -1.86 8.98 2.71
CA THR A 17 -0.56 8.40 2.35
C THR A 17 -0.65 7.27 1.34
N ALA A 18 -1.85 6.77 1.01
CA ALA A 18 -2.08 5.68 0.07
C ALA A 18 -1.41 5.92 -1.30
N LYS A 19 -1.45 7.17 -1.80
CA LYS A 19 -0.78 7.56 -3.05
C LYS A 19 0.74 7.36 -3.03
N PHE A 20 1.38 7.56 -1.87
CA PHE A 20 2.83 7.43 -1.74
C PHE A 20 3.25 5.96 -1.68
N HIS A 21 2.42 5.10 -1.08
CA HIS A 21 2.59 3.66 -1.15
C HIS A 21 2.53 3.14 -2.59
N PHE A 22 1.55 3.61 -3.37
CA PHE A 22 1.47 3.26 -4.79
C PHE A 22 2.73 3.65 -5.55
N ILE A 23 3.20 4.90 -5.43
CA ILE A 23 4.40 5.39 -6.11
C ILE A 23 5.63 4.56 -5.71
N ALA A 24 5.77 4.20 -4.43
CA ALA A 24 6.88 3.39 -3.94
C ALA A 24 6.88 1.99 -4.57
N TRP A 25 5.72 1.32 -4.59
CA TRP A 25 5.58 0.00 -5.21
C TRP A 25 5.77 0.04 -6.72
N GLN A 26 5.25 1.07 -7.40
CA GLN A 26 5.45 1.28 -8.84
C GLN A 26 6.93 1.43 -9.19
N ARG A 27 7.69 2.20 -8.40
CA ARG A 27 9.14 2.34 -8.58
C ARG A 27 9.87 1.02 -8.38
N LEU A 28 9.49 0.24 -7.37
CA LEU A 28 10.09 -1.07 -7.11
C LEU A 28 9.79 -2.04 -8.27
N ALA A 29 8.53 -2.17 -8.66
CA ALA A 29 8.10 -3.03 -9.76
C ALA A 29 8.81 -2.66 -11.06
N ALA A 30 8.88 -1.37 -11.40
CA ALA A 30 9.60 -0.88 -12.57
C ALA A 30 11.10 -1.24 -12.53
N SER A 31 11.75 -1.18 -11.35
CA SER A 31 13.16 -1.58 -11.19
C SER A 31 13.39 -3.08 -11.41
N LEU A 32 12.35 -3.89 -11.31
CA LEU A 32 12.36 -5.33 -11.54
C LEU A 32 11.81 -5.73 -12.92
N GLY A 33 11.44 -4.75 -13.76
CA GLY A 33 10.80 -5.00 -15.06
C GLY A 33 9.35 -5.48 -14.98
N ILE A 34 8.70 -5.31 -13.82
CA ILE A 34 7.32 -5.73 -13.56
C ILE A 34 6.39 -4.56 -13.86
N ASN A 35 5.38 -4.79 -14.70
CA ASN A 35 4.32 -3.81 -14.90
C ASN A 35 3.41 -3.81 -13.67
N PHE A 36 3.28 -2.66 -12.99
CA PHE A 36 2.44 -2.53 -11.80
C PHE A 36 1.36 -1.46 -12.01
N THR A 37 0.09 -1.87 -12.00
CA THR A 37 -1.07 -1.03 -12.31
C THR A 37 -1.80 -0.54 -11.06
N HIS A 38 -2.73 0.41 -11.23
CA HIS A 38 -3.62 0.82 -10.15
C HIS A 38 -4.54 -0.31 -9.69
N GLU A 39 -4.98 -1.19 -10.60
CA GLU A 39 -5.85 -2.33 -10.27
C GLU A 39 -5.14 -3.34 -9.36
N GLU A 40 -3.85 -3.54 -9.57
CA GLU A 40 -3.00 -4.37 -8.71
C GLU A 40 -2.75 -3.70 -7.35
N ASN A 41 -2.56 -2.39 -7.32
CA ASN A 41 -2.41 -1.64 -6.08
C ASN A 41 -3.64 -1.73 -5.16
N GLU A 42 -4.84 -1.78 -5.71
CA GLU A 42 -6.05 -2.01 -4.92
C GLU A 42 -6.02 -3.35 -4.18
N GLN A 43 -5.39 -4.39 -4.76
CA GLN A 43 -5.22 -5.69 -4.11
C GLN A 43 -4.16 -5.69 -2.99
N LEU A 44 -3.39 -4.61 -2.85
CA LEU A 44 -2.40 -4.44 -1.80
C LEU A 44 -2.93 -3.66 -0.60
N LYS A 45 -4.14 -3.08 -0.67
CA LYS A 45 -4.76 -2.35 0.44
C LYS A 45 -4.97 -3.28 1.63
N GLY A 46 -4.47 -2.87 2.80
CA GLY A 46 -4.55 -3.67 4.03
C GLY A 46 -3.63 -4.90 4.06
N VAL A 47 -2.78 -5.11 3.05
CA VAL A 47 -1.82 -6.21 3.00
C VAL A 47 -0.50 -5.79 3.68
N SER A 48 0.10 -6.68 4.45
CA SER A 48 1.39 -6.42 5.08
C SER A 48 2.49 -6.22 4.05
N ARG A 49 3.50 -5.39 4.36
CA ARG A 49 4.61 -5.06 3.42
C ARG A 49 5.25 -6.29 2.77
N VAL A 50 5.50 -7.35 3.54
CA VAL A 50 6.11 -8.58 3.04
C VAL A 50 5.17 -9.32 2.08
N ASN A 51 3.88 -9.39 2.39
CA ASN A 51 2.90 -10.03 1.53
C ASN A 51 2.64 -9.22 0.26
N SER A 52 2.68 -7.89 0.33
CA SER A 52 2.57 -7.01 -0.83
C SER A 52 3.75 -7.21 -1.79
N LEU A 53 4.97 -7.31 -1.26
CA LEU A 53 6.14 -7.62 -2.07
C LEU A 53 6.02 -8.98 -2.76
N LYS A 54 5.56 -10.02 -2.05
CA LYS A 54 5.35 -11.35 -2.65
C LYS A 54 4.36 -11.31 -3.82
N LYS A 55 3.24 -10.60 -3.66
CA LYS A 55 2.25 -10.41 -4.73
C LYS A 55 2.86 -9.70 -5.95
N ILE A 56 3.63 -8.64 -5.73
CA ILE A 56 4.31 -7.92 -6.82
C ILE A 56 5.27 -8.84 -7.58
N LEU A 57 6.06 -9.64 -6.87
CA LEU A 57 6.97 -10.62 -7.50
C LEU A 57 6.22 -11.74 -8.24
N GLU A 58 5.02 -12.12 -7.79
CA GLU A 58 4.19 -13.10 -8.46
C GLU A 58 3.62 -12.58 -9.79
N TRP A 59 3.26 -11.30 -9.88
CA TRP A 59 2.80 -10.67 -11.14
C TRP A 59 3.91 -10.50 -12.18
N GLY A 60 5.17 -10.49 -11.75
CA GLY A 60 6.33 -10.40 -12.63
C GLY A 60 6.79 -11.71 -13.27
N LYS A 61 6.14 -12.84 -12.97
CA LYS A 61 6.42 -14.13 -13.59
C LYS A 61 5.76 -14.24 -14.96
#